data_AF-A0A840E8Y6-F1
#
_entry.id   AF-A0A840E8Y6-F1
#
_cell.length_a   1.000
_cell.length_b   1.000
_cell.length_c   1.000
_cell.angle_alpha   90.00
_cell.angle_beta   90.00
_cell.angle_gamma   90.00
#
_symmetry.space_group_name_H-M   'P 1'
#
loop_
_entity.id
_entity.type
_entity.pdbx_description
1 polymer ?
#
loop_
_entity_poly.entity_id
_entity_poly.type
_entity_poly.pdbx_seq_one_letter_code
_entity_poly.pdbx_strand_id
1 'polypeptide(L)'
;MSRRSSTLTPLLLLAGFLVVIGACNRFFGGVTDAVENILTPRTPREAFAHDSLEIDLPGEPLVTGWDTAYRRALTDTLTVDLPYRERLRYPAAVELSAISVRFYLPPGRRLTVAARPDSLGGPVFGELFAVGEDDAPEPRDALLRWKADAPQFSFETTARGGQQLLLVVQAAPGERGTYELTLRSDPVLTFPVAGASTRNIKSFWGDSRSGGRRTHQGNDIFAPRGTPLLAVADGRVSSTKVGGLGGKTVWLRDGEGRGLTYYYAHLDSQLVRTGQSVRRGDTVGLVGNTGNARTTPPHLHFGIYRNGARDPYSYLTGPDEAAGTVSYPLTEAPDAVPERGKHYLRRSPERDRSVVVRELRNTEPVTVLGATDRYYRIRTLAGETGFANFD
;
A
#
# COMPACT_ATOMS: atom_id res chain seq x y z
N MET A 1 -70.19 7.45 52.77
CA MET A 1 -70.11 8.88 53.13
C MET A 1 -69.20 9.57 52.13
N SER A 2 -69.70 10.63 51.49
CA SER A 2 -68.99 11.83 50.97
C SER A 2 -67.69 11.65 50.16
N ARG A 3 -67.41 12.29 49.03
CA ARG A 3 -68.02 13.25 48.09
C ARG A 3 -66.93 13.44 47.01
N ARG A 4 -67.34 13.63 45.74
CA ARG A 4 -66.83 14.64 44.76
C ARG A 4 -65.30 14.68 44.48
N SER A 5 -64.80 14.86 43.27
CA SER A 5 -65.38 15.26 41.98
C SER A 5 -64.27 15.21 40.92
N SER A 6 -64.61 14.69 39.74
CA SER A 6 -64.30 15.19 38.38
C SER A 6 -63.16 16.20 38.21
N THR A 7 -62.26 16.01 37.25
CA THR A 7 -62.38 16.40 35.83
C THR A 7 -61.02 16.11 35.17
N LEU A 8 -60.79 15.88 33.88
CA LEU A 8 -61.58 15.80 32.65
C LEU A 8 -60.66 15.09 31.61
N THR A 9 -61.23 14.08 30.95
CA THR A 9 -60.92 13.44 29.65
C THR A 9 -60.86 14.52 28.51
N PRO A 10 -60.56 14.26 27.19
CA PRO A 10 -60.47 12.96 26.51
C PRO A 10 -59.61 12.81 25.20
N LEU A 11 -59.65 11.58 24.62
CA LEU A 11 -59.92 11.22 23.21
C LEU A 11 -58.99 11.67 22.06
N LEU A 12 -58.87 10.98 20.92
CA LEU A 12 -59.29 9.67 20.38
C LEU A 12 -58.47 9.48 19.09
N LEU A 13 -58.35 8.23 18.64
CA LEU A 13 -58.04 7.81 17.28
C LEU A 13 -58.84 8.57 16.19
N LEU A 14 -58.34 8.64 14.94
CA LEU A 14 -58.80 7.79 13.82
C LEU A 14 -58.31 8.33 12.45
N ALA A 15 -57.83 7.38 11.64
CA ALA A 15 -57.77 7.26 10.18
C ALA A 15 -58.15 8.42 9.24
N GLY A 16 -57.48 8.46 8.08
CA GLY A 16 -58.12 8.92 6.84
C GLY A 16 -57.19 9.36 5.70
N PHE A 17 -56.76 8.40 4.87
CA PHE A 17 -56.70 8.42 3.40
C PHE A 17 -56.87 9.78 2.67
N LEU A 18 -55.92 10.19 1.81
CA LEU A 18 -56.03 10.17 0.33
C LEU A 18 -54.87 10.92 -0.34
N VAL A 19 -54.44 10.35 -1.47
CA VAL A 19 -53.47 10.86 -2.43
C VAL A 19 -53.89 12.21 -3.02
N VAL A 20 -52.96 13.18 -3.05
CA VAL A 20 -52.91 14.22 -4.07
C VAL A 20 -51.51 14.21 -4.68
N ILE A 21 -51.41 13.66 -5.88
CA ILE A 21 -50.30 13.87 -6.81
C ILE A 21 -50.48 15.28 -7.36
N GLY A 22 -49.46 16.13 -7.20
CA GLY A 22 -49.40 17.41 -7.92
C GLY A 22 -48.67 18.51 -7.15
N ALA A 23 -47.39 18.67 -7.48
CA ALA A 23 -46.58 19.87 -7.28
C ALA A 23 -46.13 20.24 -5.85
N CYS A 24 -44.94 19.74 -5.47
CA CYS A 24 -43.86 20.61 -5.00
C CYS A 24 -42.51 19.90 -5.12
N ASN A 25 -41.93 19.99 -6.32
CA ASN A 25 -40.62 19.47 -6.73
C ASN A 25 -39.42 20.22 -6.08
N ARG A 26 -39.55 20.70 -4.85
CA ARG A 26 -38.50 21.47 -4.15
C ARG A 26 -38.15 20.97 -2.74
N PHE A 27 -38.80 19.92 -2.25
CA PHE A 27 -38.55 19.42 -0.89
C PHE A 27 -37.82 18.05 -0.83
N PHE A 28 -37.66 17.36 -1.96
CA PHE A 28 -36.99 16.06 -2.01
C PHE A 28 -35.51 16.10 -2.41
N GLY A 29 -35.00 17.22 -2.93
CA GLY A 29 -33.57 17.34 -3.27
C GLY A 29 -32.65 17.44 -2.04
N GLY A 30 -33.11 18.09 -0.96
CA GLY A 30 -32.29 18.26 0.25
C GLY A 30 -32.17 17.01 1.11
N VAL A 31 -33.07 16.03 0.95
CA VAL A 31 -33.05 14.78 1.74
C VAL A 31 -32.21 13.70 1.03
N THR A 32 -32.11 13.73 -0.30
CA THR A 32 -31.23 12.80 -1.05
C THR A 32 -29.76 13.15 -0.87
N ASP A 33 -29.40 14.44 -0.93
CA ASP A 33 -28.00 14.88 -0.79
C ASP A 33 -27.48 14.71 0.65
N ALA A 34 -28.35 14.89 1.65
CA ALA A 34 -28.01 14.64 3.04
C ALA A 34 -27.86 13.14 3.37
N VAL A 35 -28.63 12.27 2.70
CA VAL A 35 -28.55 10.81 2.89
C VAL A 35 -27.38 10.21 2.10
N GLU A 36 -27.02 10.73 0.93
CA GLU A 36 -25.79 10.33 0.21
C GLU A 36 -24.51 10.75 0.93
N ASN A 37 -24.46 11.95 1.53
CA ASN A 37 -23.33 12.41 2.35
C ASN A 37 -23.14 11.62 3.66
N ILE A 38 -24.18 10.97 4.17
CA ILE A 38 -24.09 10.07 5.35
C ILE A 38 -23.62 8.66 4.94
N LEU A 39 -23.83 8.25 3.69
CA LEU A 39 -23.59 6.87 3.24
C LEU A 39 -22.30 6.69 2.43
N THR A 40 -21.65 7.78 1.99
CA THR A 40 -20.32 7.73 1.35
C THR A 40 -19.39 8.77 1.98
N PRO A 41 -18.29 8.38 2.66
CA PRO A 41 -17.35 9.36 3.22
C PRO A 41 -16.73 10.18 2.09
N ARG A 42 -16.74 11.52 2.23
CA ARG A 42 -16.03 12.44 1.33
C ARG A 42 -14.57 12.01 1.14
N THR A 43 -14.07 12.13 -0.08
CA THR A 43 -12.64 11.98 -0.36
C THR A 43 -11.84 13.06 0.38
N PRO A 44 -10.54 12.88 0.70
CA PRO A 44 -9.71 13.94 1.28
C PRO A 44 -9.72 15.21 0.44
N ARG A 45 -9.82 15.06 -0.89
CA ARG A 45 -10.01 16.16 -1.84
C ARG A 45 -11.34 16.89 -1.64
N GLU A 46 -12.45 16.17 -1.54
CA GLU A 46 -13.78 16.76 -1.30
C GLU A 46 -13.88 17.40 0.08
N ALA A 47 -13.29 16.77 1.10
CA ALA A 47 -13.18 17.34 2.43
C ALA A 47 -12.33 18.63 2.40
N PHE A 48 -11.17 18.61 1.74
CA PHE A 48 -10.33 19.80 1.58
C PHE A 48 -11.05 20.92 0.82
N ALA A 49 -11.70 20.59 -0.31
CA ALA A 49 -12.44 21.56 -1.11
C ALA A 49 -13.55 22.24 -0.31
N HIS A 50 -14.31 21.45 0.45
CA HIS A 50 -15.40 21.95 1.28
C HIS A 50 -14.90 22.75 2.49
N ASP A 51 -13.92 22.21 3.23
CA ASP A 51 -13.51 22.74 4.54
C ASP A 51 -12.53 23.92 4.42
N SER A 52 -11.70 23.98 3.37
CA SER A 52 -10.62 24.97 3.24
C SER A 52 -10.88 26.05 2.21
N LEU A 53 -11.73 25.80 1.21
CA LEU A 53 -11.97 26.77 0.15
C LEU A 53 -13.35 27.45 0.27
N GLU A 54 -14.27 26.95 1.10
CA GLU A 54 -15.69 27.39 1.13
C GLU A 54 -16.32 27.42 -0.29
N ILE A 55 -15.77 26.64 -1.24
CA ILE A 55 -16.22 26.61 -2.64
C ILE A 55 -17.31 25.56 -2.76
N ASP A 56 -18.55 26.01 -2.86
CA ASP A 56 -19.74 25.17 -3.07
C ASP A 56 -20.15 25.06 -4.56
N LEU A 57 -19.24 25.37 -5.50
CA LEU A 57 -19.62 25.59 -6.90
C LEU A 57 -18.90 24.65 -7.88
N PRO A 58 -19.59 23.61 -8.39
CA PRO A 58 -19.13 22.88 -9.58
C PRO A 58 -19.07 23.85 -10.79
N GLY A 59 -17.90 23.93 -11.44
CA GLY A 59 -17.71 24.71 -12.68
C GLY A 59 -16.71 25.87 -12.59
N GLU A 60 -16.16 26.19 -11.43
CA GLU A 60 -15.09 27.18 -11.29
C GLU A 60 -13.78 26.68 -11.96
N PRO A 61 -13.06 27.52 -12.75
CA PRO A 61 -11.85 27.11 -13.46
C PRO A 61 -10.79 26.45 -12.59
N LEU A 62 -10.64 26.91 -11.34
CA LEU A 62 -9.73 26.32 -10.36
C LEU A 62 -10.13 24.88 -10.00
N VAL A 63 -11.42 24.65 -9.74
CA VAL A 63 -11.95 23.32 -9.38
C VAL A 63 -11.90 22.37 -10.57
N THR A 64 -12.27 22.86 -11.76
CA THR A 64 -12.19 22.08 -13.01
C THR A 64 -10.75 21.70 -13.37
N GLY A 65 -9.80 22.64 -13.24
CA GLY A 65 -8.39 22.36 -13.45
C GLY A 65 -7.84 21.34 -12.46
N TRP A 66 -8.25 21.45 -11.20
CA TRP A 66 -7.86 20.49 -10.17
C TRP A 66 -8.44 19.10 -10.40
N ASP A 67 -9.70 19.02 -10.84
CA ASP A 67 -10.36 17.76 -11.17
C ASP A 67 -9.70 17.08 -12.38
N THR A 68 -9.32 17.87 -13.37
CA THR A 68 -8.56 17.41 -14.54
C THR A 68 -7.20 16.84 -14.11
N ALA A 69 -6.49 17.51 -13.20
CA ALA A 69 -5.23 17.01 -12.66
C ALA A 69 -5.41 15.65 -11.96
N TYR A 70 -6.42 15.55 -11.09
CA TYR A 70 -6.73 14.34 -10.34
C TYR A 70 -7.12 13.17 -11.27
N ARG A 71 -8.06 13.37 -12.20
CA ARG A 71 -8.47 12.33 -13.15
C ARG A 71 -7.33 11.84 -14.02
N ARG A 72 -6.43 12.74 -14.44
CA ARG A 72 -5.21 12.34 -15.14
C ARG A 72 -4.30 11.48 -14.27
N ALA A 73 -4.12 11.83 -12.99
CA ALA A 73 -3.30 11.04 -12.08
C ALA A 73 -3.87 9.62 -11.86
N LEU A 74 -5.20 9.45 -11.90
CA LEU A 74 -5.84 8.13 -11.81
C LEU A 74 -5.56 7.23 -13.03
N THR A 75 -5.37 7.83 -14.21
CA THR A 75 -5.11 7.11 -15.47
C THR A 75 -3.63 7.00 -15.83
N ASP A 76 -2.74 7.57 -15.01
CA ASP A 76 -1.31 7.52 -15.28
C ASP A 76 -0.78 6.08 -15.21
N THR A 77 0.19 5.77 -16.06
CA THR A 77 0.78 4.44 -16.23
C THR A 77 2.24 4.38 -15.75
N LEU A 78 2.72 5.44 -15.10
CA LEU A 78 4.08 5.49 -14.59
C LEU A 78 4.28 4.48 -13.46
N THR A 79 5.30 3.63 -13.62
CA THR A 79 5.66 2.59 -12.66
C THR A 79 6.96 2.94 -11.95
N VAL A 80 7.12 2.47 -10.72
CA VAL A 80 8.35 2.60 -9.93
C VAL A 80 8.62 1.32 -9.15
N ASP A 81 9.90 0.99 -8.96
CA ASP A 81 10.31 -0.09 -8.05
C ASP A 81 10.44 0.44 -6.60
N LEU A 82 10.14 -0.41 -5.61
CA LEU A 82 10.42 -0.12 -4.19
C LEU A 82 11.84 -0.58 -3.84
N PRO A 83 12.56 0.16 -2.96
CA PRO A 83 12.19 1.43 -2.35
C PRO A 83 12.27 2.59 -3.35
N TYR A 84 11.40 3.60 -3.19
CA TYR A 84 11.31 4.75 -4.08
C TYR A 84 11.53 6.06 -3.34
N ARG A 85 12.25 6.99 -3.97
CA ARG A 85 12.39 8.38 -3.52
C ARG A 85 12.31 9.31 -4.73
N GLU A 86 11.51 10.37 -4.60
CA GLU A 86 11.43 11.45 -5.58
C GLU A 86 11.28 12.78 -4.87
N ARG A 87 11.99 13.81 -5.34
CA ARG A 87 11.67 15.18 -4.97
C ARG A 87 10.67 15.72 -5.98
N LEU A 88 9.45 15.94 -5.54
CA LEU A 88 8.36 16.47 -6.34
C LEU A 88 8.46 17.99 -6.41
N ARG A 89 7.95 18.57 -7.49
CA ARG A 89 7.76 20.01 -7.68
C ARG A 89 6.33 20.24 -8.15
N TYR A 90 5.51 20.84 -7.29
CA TYR A 90 4.20 21.36 -7.68
C TYR A 90 4.38 22.81 -8.13
N PRO A 91 4.20 23.13 -9.43
CA PRO A 91 4.09 24.51 -9.86
C PRO A 91 2.72 25.07 -9.44
N ALA A 92 2.59 26.40 -9.44
CA ALA A 92 1.31 27.06 -9.14
C ALA A 92 0.19 26.75 -10.15
N ALA A 93 0.51 26.07 -11.25
CA ALA A 93 -0.43 25.69 -12.29
C ALA A 93 -1.31 24.52 -11.80
N VAL A 94 -2.60 24.79 -11.65
CA VAL A 94 -3.57 23.87 -11.00
C VAL A 94 -3.72 22.54 -11.76
N GLU A 95 -3.51 22.53 -13.06
CA GLU A 95 -3.54 21.33 -13.87
C GLU A 95 -2.38 20.37 -13.55
N LEU A 96 -1.38 20.79 -12.78
CA LEU A 96 -0.24 19.99 -12.33
C LEU A 96 -0.26 19.72 -10.83
N SER A 97 -1.36 19.99 -10.14
CA SER A 97 -1.49 19.82 -8.68
C SER A 97 -1.66 18.35 -8.22
N ALA A 98 -1.63 17.39 -9.14
CA ALA A 98 -1.71 15.96 -8.84
C ALA A 98 -0.70 15.16 -9.66
N ILE A 99 -0.06 14.22 -8.98
CA ILE A 99 0.84 13.22 -9.58
C ILE A 99 0.42 11.82 -9.10
N SER A 100 0.92 10.79 -9.76
CA SER A 100 0.80 9.45 -9.26
C SER A 100 2.00 8.56 -9.60
N VAL A 101 2.06 7.44 -8.89
CA VAL A 101 3.01 6.35 -9.12
C VAL A 101 2.31 5.01 -8.93
N ARG A 102 2.55 4.09 -9.86
CA ARG A 102 2.18 2.68 -9.75
C ARG A 102 3.36 1.87 -9.24
N PHE A 103 3.11 0.93 -8.35
CA PHE A 103 4.14 0.01 -7.84
C PHE A 103 3.51 -1.27 -7.32
N TYR A 104 4.31 -2.33 -7.32
CA TYR A 104 3.92 -3.62 -6.78
C TYR A 104 4.37 -3.74 -5.31
N LEU A 105 3.43 -4.08 -4.41
CA LEU A 105 3.73 -4.46 -3.03
C LEU A 105 3.65 -5.98 -2.89
N PRO A 106 4.79 -6.68 -2.64
CA PRO A 106 4.79 -8.12 -2.42
C PRO A 106 3.94 -8.54 -1.22
N PRO A 107 3.44 -9.79 -1.17
CA PRO A 107 2.69 -10.27 -0.01
C PRO A 107 3.58 -10.28 1.23
N GLY A 108 2.98 -10.02 2.41
CA GLY A 108 3.74 -10.03 3.67
C GLY A 108 4.62 -8.80 3.89
N ARG A 109 4.35 -7.73 3.15
CA ARG A 109 5.03 -6.44 3.28
C ARG A 109 4.08 -5.38 3.82
N ARG A 110 4.62 -4.52 4.67
CA ARG A 110 3.99 -3.27 5.09
C ARG A 110 4.65 -2.13 4.35
N LEU A 111 3.89 -1.45 3.50
CA LEU A 111 4.27 -0.19 2.87
C LEU A 111 4.25 0.93 3.92
N THR A 112 5.25 1.80 3.86
CA THR A 112 5.26 3.12 4.49
C THR A 112 5.45 4.16 3.39
N VAL A 113 4.55 5.13 3.34
CA VAL A 113 4.62 6.29 2.44
C VAL A 113 4.77 7.54 3.29
N ALA A 114 5.68 8.42 2.92
CA ALA A 114 5.79 9.75 3.51
C ALA A 114 6.00 10.77 2.38
N ALA A 115 5.38 11.94 2.50
CA ALA A 115 5.83 13.11 1.77
C ALA A 115 6.04 14.26 2.74
N ARG A 116 7.21 14.88 2.66
CA ARG A 116 7.58 15.99 3.53
C ARG A 116 7.78 17.23 2.66
N PRO A 117 7.08 18.35 2.95
CA PRO A 117 7.34 19.60 2.26
C PRO A 117 8.73 20.14 2.63
N ASP A 118 9.37 20.80 1.69
CA ASP A 118 10.43 21.75 1.99
C ASP A 118 9.83 23.05 2.57
N SER A 119 10.67 24.00 2.99
CA SER A 119 10.27 25.23 3.69
C SER A 119 9.17 26.10 3.03
N LEU A 120 8.88 25.89 1.75
CA LEU A 120 7.87 26.65 0.97
C LEU A 120 6.62 25.83 0.62
N GLY A 121 6.57 24.52 0.92
CA GLY A 121 5.46 23.66 0.56
C GLY A 121 4.33 23.68 1.59
N GLY A 122 3.08 23.74 1.12
CA GLY A 122 1.88 23.46 1.93
C GLY A 122 1.70 21.96 2.17
N PRO A 123 0.66 21.53 2.89
CA PRO A 123 0.44 20.10 3.13
C PRO A 123 0.01 19.35 1.85
N VAL A 124 0.41 18.08 1.74
CA VAL A 124 -0.06 17.18 0.67
C VAL A 124 -0.94 16.08 1.22
N PHE A 125 -1.85 15.62 0.38
CA PHE A 125 -2.79 14.55 0.69
C PHE A 125 -2.95 13.64 -0.52
N GLY A 126 -3.73 12.57 -0.36
CA GLY A 126 -3.90 11.66 -1.47
C GLY A 126 -4.65 10.39 -1.15
N GLU A 127 -4.52 9.44 -2.04
CA GLU A 127 -5.24 8.19 -2.00
C GLU A 127 -4.37 7.04 -2.49
N LEU A 128 -4.57 5.87 -1.89
CA LEU A 128 -3.95 4.63 -2.31
C LEU A 128 -5.04 3.69 -2.84
N PHE A 129 -4.84 3.14 -4.03
CA PHE A 129 -5.79 2.24 -4.69
C PHE A 129 -5.15 0.90 -4.96
N ALA A 130 -5.96 -0.17 -4.90
CA ALA A 130 -5.65 -1.41 -5.60
C ALA A 130 -6.04 -1.23 -7.08
N VAL A 131 -5.12 -1.53 -7.99
CA VAL A 131 -5.36 -1.44 -9.44
C VAL A 131 -4.98 -2.74 -10.13
N GLY A 132 -5.59 -3.04 -11.28
CA GLY A 132 -5.00 -3.93 -12.27
C GLY A 132 -3.81 -3.26 -12.97
N GLU A 133 -3.10 -3.99 -13.82
CA GLU A 133 -1.90 -3.46 -14.52
C GLU A 133 -2.23 -2.16 -15.30
N ASP A 134 -3.36 -2.12 -15.99
CA ASP A 134 -3.79 -0.99 -16.84
C ASP A 134 -5.12 -0.35 -16.41
N ASP A 135 -5.69 -0.76 -15.27
CA ASP A 135 -7.00 -0.27 -14.84
C ASP A 135 -6.87 1.11 -14.16
N ALA A 136 -7.80 2.01 -14.49
CA ALA A 136 -8.01 3.24 -13.75
C ALA A 136 -9.00 2.96 -12.59
N PRO A 137 -8.65 3.26 -11.33
CA PRO A 137 -9.54 3.02 -10.21
C PRO A 137 -10.62 4.09 -10.13
N GLU A 138 -11.78 3.74 -9.57
CA GLU A 138 -12.79 4.70 -9.19
C GLU A 138 -12.42 5.36 -7.84
N PRO A 139 -12.61 6.68 -7.67
CA PRO A 139 -12.24 7.40 -6.44
C PRO A 139 -12.83 6.85 -5.13
N ARG A 140 -13.99 6.19 -5.22
CA ARG A 140 -14.67 5.57 -4.07
C ARG A 140 -13.98 4.28 -3.59
N ASP A 141 -13.18 3.65 -4.45
CA ASP A 141 -12.53 2.35 -4.17
C ASP A 141 -11.14 2.51 -3.54
N ALA A 142 -10.82 3.70 -3.03
CA ALA A 142 -9.57 3.97 -2.33
C ALA A 142 -9.43 3.03 -1.12
N LEU A 143 -8.31 2.30 -1.06
CA LEU A 143 -7.94 1.46 0.08
C LEU A 143 -7.59 2.31 1.31
N LEU A 144 -6.99 3.47 1.06
CA LEU A 144 -6.58 4.41 2.08
C LEU A 144 -6.72 5.84 1.56
N ARG A 145 -7.15 6.73 2.45
CA ARG A 145 -7.29 8.16 2.23
C ARG A 145 -6.29 8.88 3.14
N TRP A 146 -5.27 9.49 2.55
CA TRP A 146 -4.18 10.16 3.25
C TRP A 146 -4.52 11.64 3.43
N LYS A 147 -4.52 12.11 4.68
CA LYS A 147 -4.91 13.48 5.05
C LYS A 147 -3.69 14.42 5.08
N ALA A 148 -3.98 15.70 4.82
CA ALA A 148 -3.03 16.80 4.77
C ALA A 148 -2.20 17.01 6.06
N ASP A 149 -2.76 16.67 7.21
CA ASP A 149 -2.14 16.82 8.54
C ASP A 149 -1.24 15.64 8.93
N ALA A 150 -1.20 14.57 8.13
CA ALA A 150 -0.38 13.41 8.39
C ALA A 150 0.87 13.43 7.48
N PRO A 151 2.10 13.45 8.02
CA PRO A 151 3.31 13.46 7.18
C PRO A 151 3.63 12.09 6.54
N GLN A 152 2.96 11.02 7.00
CA GLN A 152 3.15 9.65 6.52
C GLN A 152 1.94 8.77 6.82
N PHE A 153 1.80 7.66 6.10
CA PHE A 153 0.88 6.57 6.40
C PHE A 153 1.52 5.20 6.14
N SER A 154 0.89 4.14 6.65
CA SER A 154 1.31 2.76 6.37
C SER A 154 0.15 1.91 5.87
N PHE A 155 0.44 0.96 4.98
CA PHE A 155 -0.52 0.03 4.41
C PHE A 155 0.05 -1.38 4.39
N GLU A 156 -0.76 -2.40 4.70
CA GLU A 156 -0.37 -3.81 4.66
C GLU A 156 -1.30 -4.57 3.72
N THR A 157 -0.72 -5.28 2.74
CA THR A 157 -1.53 -6.09 1.82
C THR A 157 -1.86 -7.46 2.43
N THR A 158 -3.12 -7.90 2.28
CA THR A 158 -3.57 -9.25 2.65
C THR A 158 -3.67 -10.20 1.45
N ALA A 159 -3.43 -9.67 0.24
CA ALA A 159 -3.51 -10.40 -1.02
C ALA A 159 -2.47 -11.52 -1.08
N ARG A 160 -2.85 -12.67 -1.65
CA ARG A 160 -1.99 -13.87 -1.66
C ARG A 160 -0.73 -13.68 -2.50
N GLY A 161 -0.85 -13.01 -3.64
CA GLY A 161 0.23 -12.77 -4.60
C GLY A 161 0.73 -11.34 -4.59
N GLY A 162 0.58 -10.60 -3.48
CA GLY A 162 0.86 -9.17 -3.44
C GLY A 162 -0.23 -8.34 -4.12
N GLN A 163 0.03 -7.05 -4.28
CA GLN A 163 -0.94 -6.08 -4.77
C GLN A 163 -0.26 -5.05 -5.67
N GLN A 164 -0.81 -4.84 -6.86
CA GLN A 164 -0.50 -3.65 -7.66
C GLN A 164 -1.25 -2.47 -7.06
N LEU A 165 -0.52 -1.38 -6.81
CA LEU A 165 -1.01 -0.19 -6.15
C LEU A 165 -0.79 1.04 -7.01
N LEU A 166 -1.75 1.98 -6.93
CA LEU A 166 -1.61 3.35 -7.43
C LEU A 166 -1.67 4.30 -6.24
N LEU A 167 -0.62 5.09 -6.07
CA LEU A 167 -0.61 6.21 -5.12
C LEU A 167 -0.83 7.51 -5.90
N VAL A 168 -1.88 8.26 -5.54
CA VAL A 168 -2.09 9.64 -6.01
C VAL A 168 -1.68 10.59 -4.89
N VAL A 169 -0.86 11.59 -5.22
CA VAL A 169 -0.44 12.64 -4.29
C VAL A 169 -0.84 13.99 -4.87
N GLN A 170 -1.50 14.81 -4.05
CA GLN A 170 -2.10 16.07 -4.43
C GLN A 170 -1.59 17.19 -3.52
N ALA A 171 -1.32 18.34 -4.12
CA ALA A 171 -1.19 19.62 -3.42
C ALA A 171 -2.50 20.40 -3.56
N ALA A 172 -2.74 21.37 -2.66
CA ALA A 172 -3.91 22.22 -2.80
C ALA A 172 -3.82 23.08 -4.09
N PRO A 173 -4.96 23.46 -4.69
CA PRO A 173 -4.96 24.29 -5.89
C PRO A 173 -4.18 25.61 -5.70
N GLY A 174 -3.26 25.90 -6.61
CA GLY A 174 -2.45 27.12 -6.57
C GLY A 174 -1.29 27.07 -5.56
N GLU A 175 -1.16 26.01 -4.77
CA GLU A 175 0.04 25.81 -3.96
C GLU A 175 1.25 25.53 -4.84
N ARG A 176 2.39 26.05 -4.40
CA ARG A 176 3.69 25.79 -4.99
C ARG A 176 4.59 25.21 -3.92
N GLY A 177 5.42 24.25 -4.28
CA GLY A 177 6.32 23.67 -3.31
C GLY A 177 7.10 22.49 -3.86
N THR A 178 8.13 22.13 -3.11
CA THR A 178 8.89 20.90 -3.31
C THR A 178 8.67 19.96 -2.15
N TYR A 179 8.62 18.67 -2.45
CA TYR A 179 8.27 17.63 -1.49
C TYR A 179 9.18 16.43 -1.67
N GLU A 180 9.72 15.88 -0.60
CA GLU A 180 10.38 14.59 -0.65
C GLU A 180 9.34 13.48 -0.44
N LEU A 181 9.00 12.77 -1.51
CA LEU A 181 8.16 11.57 -1.47
C LEU A 181 9.04 10.34 -1.30
N THR A 182 8.76 9.53 -0.29
CA THR A 182 9.43 8.25 -0.05
C THR A 182 8.42 7.12 0.09
N LEU A 183 8.66 6.01 -0.60
CA LEU A 183 7.92 4.76 -0.45
C LEU A 183 8.92 3.67 -0.09
N ARG A 184 8.66 2.95 1.00
CA ARG A 184 9.47 1.80 1.42
C ARG A 184 8.57 0.72 1.97
N SER A 185 9.03 -0.51 1.94
CA SER A 185 8.35 -1.63 2.54
C SER A 185 9.20 -2.32 3.60
N ASP A 186 8.53 -2.96 4.56
CA ASP A 186 9.12 -3.71 5.66
C ASP A 186 8.43 -5.08 5.79
N PRO A 187 9.12 -6.13 6.28
CA PRO A 187 8.47 -7.42 6.48
C PRO A 187 7.49 -7.33 7.63
N VAL A 188 6.32 -7.94 7.47
CA VAL A 188 5.33 -8.00 8.55
C VAL A 188 5.71 -9.01 9.63
N LEU A 189 6.64 -9.92 9.31
CA LEU A 189 7.11 -10.99 10.17
C LEU A 189 8.56 -10.77 10.62
N THR A 190 8.87 -11.25 11.81
CA THR A 190 10.26 -11.41 12.25
C THR A 190 10.88 -12.64 11.60
N PHE A 191 12.19 -12.60 11.35
CA PHE A 191 12.90 -13.76 10.82
C PHE A 191 12.87 -14.94 11.84
N PRO A 192 12.49 -16.16 11.44
CA PRO A 192 12.14 -17.25 12.37
C PRO A 192 13.34 -17.93 13.02
N VAL A 193 14.57 -17.59 12.66
CA VAL A 193 15.81 -18.20 13.19
C VAL A 193 16.69 -17.10 13.75
N ALA A 194 17.05 -17.20 15.04
CA ALA A 194 17.84 -16.19 15.71
C ALA A 194 19.21 -15.99 15.03
N GLY A 195 19.57 -14.74 14.75
CA GLY A 195 20.85 -14.37 14.12
C GLY A 195 21.00 -14.73 12.64
N ALA A 196 19.95 -15.27 12.00
CA ALA A 196 19.96 -15.61 10.59
C ALA A 196 19.22 -14.56 9.74
N SER A 197 19.33 -14.69 8.42
CA SER A 197 18.63 -13.84 7.44
C SER A 197 18.26 -14.65 6.19
N THR A 198 17.64 -14.02 5.19
CA THR A 198 17.34 -14.66 3.90
C THR A 198 18.58 -15.27 3.22
N ARG A 199 19.80 -14.81 3.54
CA ARG A 199 21.07 -15.40 3.07
C ARG A 199 21.25 -16.87 3.49
N ASN A 200 20.57 -17.29 4.56
CA ASN A 200 20.57 -18.65 5.10
C ASN A 200 19.53 -19.57 4.44
N ILE A 201 18.66 -19.05 3.56
CA ILE A 201 17.74 -19.88 2.78
C ILE A 201 18.53 -20.56 1.66
N LYS A 202 18.51 -21.89 1.62
CA LYS A 202 19.22 -22.69 0.60
C LYS A 202 18.33 -23.69 -0.14
N SER A 203 17.11 -23.94 0.34
CA SER A 203 16.04 -24.57 -0.45
C SER A 203 14.81 -23.68 -0.41
N PHE A 204 14.35 -23.30 -1.58
CA PHE A 204 13.31 -22.30 -1.77
C PHE A 204 11.96 -22.96 -2.02
N TRP A 205 10.91 -22.19 -1.77
CA TRP A 205 9.58 -22.49 -2.25
C TRP A 205 9.62 -22.86 -3.73
N GLY A 206 8.86 -23.89 -4.11
CA GLY A 206 8.84 -24.34 -5.51
C GLY A 206 9.85 -25.45 -5.84
N ASP A 207 10.89 -25.64 -5.02
CA ASP A 207 11.89 -26.68 -5.27
C ASP A 207 11.26 -28.07 -5.39
N SER A 208 11.83 -28.89 -6.29
CA SER A 208 11.42 -30.27 -6.50
C SER A 208 11.68 -31.12 -5.25
N ARG A 209 10.67 -31.88 -4.81
CA ARG A 209 10.75 -32.80 -3.67
C ARG A 209 10.35 -34.21 -4.09
N SER A 210 10.96 -35.20 -3.43
CA SER A 210 10.68 -36.62 -3.67
C SER A 210 10.84 -37.03 -5.14
N GLY A 211 11.91 -36.53 -5.80
CA GLY A 211 12.19 -36.82 -7.21
C GLY A 211 11.17 -36.21 -8.18
N GLY A 212 10.65 -35.00 -7.91
CA GLY A 212 9.68 -34.31 -8.78
C GLY A 212 8.21 -34.57 -8.44
N ARG A 213 7.91 -35.42 -7.47
CA ARG A 213 6.53 -35.82 -7.14
C ARG A 213 5.80 -34.80 -6.24
N ARG A 214 6.53 -33.88 -5.62
CA ARG A 214 5.99 -32.83 -4.75
C ARG A 214 6.76 -31.53 -4.96
N THR A 215 6.08 -30.41 -4.72
CA THR A 215 6.68 -29.07 -4.68
C THR A 215 6.96 -28.68 -3.23
N HIS A 216 8.09 -28.03 -2.98
CA HIS A 216 8.43 -27.50 -1.67
C HIS A 216 7.46 -26.36 -1.27
N GLN A 217 6.75 -26.54 -0.16
CA GLN A 217 5.71 -25.60 0.33
C GLN A 217 6.21 -24.78 1.53
N GLY A 218 7.45 -24.30 1.45
CA GLY A 218 8.11 -23.51 2.48
C GLY A 218 9.49 -23.08 2.03
N ASN A 219 10.28 -22.54 2.94
CA ASN A 219 11.70 -22.24 2.76
C ASN A 219 12.51 -22.95 3.84
N ASP A 220 13.63 -23.57 3.47
CA ASP A 220 14.54 -24.21 4.40
C ASP A 220 15.68 -23.26 4.76
N ILE A 221 15.75 -22.89 6.04
CA ILE A 221 16.66 -21.91 6.61
C ILE A 221 17.72 -22.66 7.42
N PHE A 222 18.96 -22.66 6.93
CA PHE A 222 20.06 -23.42 7.53
C PHE A 222 20.74 -22.66 8.66
N ALA A 223 20.91 -23.33 9.79
CA ALA A 223 21.60 -22.82 10.98
C ALA A 223 22.09 -24.01 11.85
N PRO A 224 23.07 -23.80 12.75
CA PRO A 224 23.51 -24.86 13.65
C PRO A 224 22.35 -25.49 14.45
N ARG A 225 22.42 -26.80 14.69
CA ARG A 225 21.50 -27.48 15.62
C ARG A 225 21.51 -26.76 16.96
N GLY A 226 20.34 -26.59 17.58
CA GLY A 226 20.20 -25.87 18.84
C GLY A 226 20.02 -24.36 18.68
N THR A 227 20.13 -23.80 17.46
CA THR A 227 19.84 -22.37 17.24
C THR A 227 18.39 -22.08 17.59
N PRO A 228 18.09 -21.00 18.36
CA PRO A 228 16.72 -20.64 18.71
C PRO A 228 15.83 -20.35 17.49
N LEU A 229 14.64 -20.93 17.50
CA LEU A 229 13.56 -20.62 16.57
C LEU A 229 12.61 -19.62 17.21
N LEU A 230 12.37 -18.50 16.54
CA LEU A 230 11.61 -17.38 17.07
C LEU A 230 10.18 -17.39 16.54
N ALA A 231 9.22 -17.01 17.38
CA ALA A 231 7.86 -16.71 16.95
C ALA A 231 7.88 -15.51 15.99
N VAL A 232 7.49 -15.73 14.74
CA VAL A 232 7.51 -14.70 13.68
C VAL A 232 6.53 -13.55 13.89
N ALA A 233 5.51 -13.75 14.71
CA ALA A 233 4.45 -12.79 15.04
C ALA A 233 3.86 -13.13 16.41
N ASP A 234 3.11 -12.19 16.99
CA ASP A 234 2.26 -12.50 18.14
C ASP A 234 1.24 -13.57 17.76
N GLY A 235 0.93 -14.49 18.67
CA GLY A 235 -0.01 -15.54 18.34
C GLY A 235 -0.21 -16.61 19.39
N ARG A 236 -0.89 -17.67 18.98
CA ARG A 236 -1.19 -18.84 19.82
C ARG A 236 -0.74 -20.12 19.13
N VAL A 237 0.00 -20.94 19.85
CA VAL A 237 0.43 -22.26 19.37
C VAL A 237 -0.80 -23.12 19.17
N SER A 238 -1.10 -23.46 17.91
CA SER A 238 -2.26 -24.27 17.56
C SER A 238 -1.99 -25.76 17.64
N SER A 239 -0.73 -26.19 17.46
CA SER A 239 -0.34 -27.59 17.58
C SER A 239 1.16 -27.76 17.80
N THR A 240 1.51 -28.82 18.53
CA THR A 240 2.87 -29.37 18.63
C THR A 240 2.77 -30.86 18.33
N LYS A 241 3.61 -31.38 17.43
CA LYS A 241 3.59 -32.81 17.04
C LYS A 241 4.99 -33.40 16.97
N VAL A 242 5.07 -34.71 17.15
CA VAL A 242 6.27 -35.53 16.95
C VAL A 242 5.93 -36.66 15.97
N GLY A 243 6.70 -36.78 14.89
CA GLY A 243 6.56 -37.82 13.88
C GLY A 243 6.16 -37.30 12.50
N GLY A 244 5.92 -38.23 11.57
CA GLY A 244 5.65 -37.89 10.16
C GLY A 244 6.83 -37.19 9.46
N LEU A 245 6.55 -36.60 8.30
CA LEU A 245 7.57 -35.95 7.48
C LEU A 245 8.24 -34.78 8.21
N GLY A 246 7.47 -33.99 8.96
CA GLY A 246 7.98 -32.81 9.68
C GLY A 246 8.81 -33.13 10.93
N GLY A 247 8.77 -34.36 11.44
CA GLY A 247 9.46 -34.71 12.69
C GLY A 247 8.83 -34.00 13.88
N LYS A 248 9.63 -33.22 14.63
CA LYS A 248 9.12 -32.34 15.69
C LYS A 248 8.68 -31.02 15.06
N THR A 249 7.47 -30.59 15.35
CA THR A 249 6.86 -29.44 14.67
C THR A 249 6.10 -28.51 15.61
N VAL A 250 6.09 -27.21 15.30
CA VAL A 250 5.23 -26.21 15.96
C VAL A 250 4.37 -25.57 14.89
N TRP A 251 3.07 -25.45 15.17
CA TRP A 251 2.15 -24.62 14.40
C TRP A 251 1.75 -23.41 15.25
N LEU A 252 1.96 -22.21 14.70
CA LEU A 252 1.62 -20.95 15.34
C LEU A 252 0.52 -20.26 14.54
N ARG A 253 -0.63 -19.99 15.16
CA ARG A 253 -1.70 -19.19 14.56
C ARG A 253 -1.43 -17.71 14.82
N ASP A 254 -1.49 -16.92 13.76
CA ASP A 254 -1.34 -15.46 13.81
C ASP A 254 -2.36 -14.81 14.74
N GLY A 255 -1.87 -13.96 15.65
CA GLY A 255 -2.67 -13.15 16.58
C GLY A 255 -2.82 -11.69 16.14
N GLU A 256 -2.26 -11.31 15.00
CA GLU A 256 -2.21 -9.93 14.51
C GLU A 256 -3.28 -9.65 13.42
N GLY A 257 -4.28 -10.54 13.29
CA GLY A 257 -5.43 -10.34 12.42
C GLY A 257 -5.26 -10.74 10.95
N ARG A 258 -4.10 -11.30 10.55
CA ARG A 258 -3.84 -11.69 9.15
C ARG A 258 -4.51 -13.00 8.75
N GLY A 259 -4.92 -13.80 9.74
CA GLY A 259 -5.48 -15.14 9.53
C GLY A 259 -4.47 -16.13 8.94
N LEU A 260 -3.17 -15.90 9.16
CA LEU A 260 -2.09 -16.78 8.75
C LEU A 260 -1.83 -17.87 9.81
N THR A 261 -1.25 -18.98 9.37
CA THR A 261 -0.66 -19.98 10.26
C THR A 261 0.77 -20.28 9.81
N TYR A 262 1.68 -20.31 10.76
CA TYR A 262 3.11 -20.52 10.57
C TYR A 262 3.50 -21.93 11.01
N TYR A 263 4.26 -22.61 10.17
CA TYR A 263 4.70 -23.98 10.40
C TYR A 263 6.22 -24.01 10.57
N TYR A 264 6.67 -24.59 11.68
CA TYR A 264 8.07 -24.82 12.00
C TYR A 264 8.28 -26.33 12.06
N ALA A 265 9.21 -26.87 11.25
CA ALA A 265 9.48 -28.29 11.19
C ALA A 265 10.97 -28.63 11.27
N HIS A 266 11.22 -29.93 11.48
CA HIS A 266 12.54 -30.53 11.68
C HIS A 266 13.21 -30.13 13.00
N LEU A 267 12.44 -29.68 13.99
CA LEU A 267 12.95 -29.18 15.27
C LEU A 267 13.77 -30.24 16.01
N ASP A 268 14.77 -29.78 16.76
CA ASP A 268 15.47 -30.61 17.75
C ASP A 268 14.64 -30.72 19.02
N SER A 269 14.07 -29.60 19.48
CA SER A 269 13.15 -29.53 20.63
C SER A 269 12.04 -28.51 20.37
N GLN A 270 10.87 -28.77 20.98
CA GLN A 270 9.76 -27.83 21.05
C GLN A 270 9.80 -27.22 22.45
N LEU A 271 9.88 -25.89 22.55
CA LEU A 271 9.96 -25.18 23.84
C LEU A 271 8.62 -24.55 24.25
N VAL A 272 7.58 -24.84 23.48
CA VAL A 272 6.21 -24.39 23.71
C VAL A 272 5.26 -25.58 23.66
N ARG A 273 4.05 -25.39 24.17
CA ARG A 273 2.97 -26.39 24.13
C ARG A 273 1.73 -25.88 23.41
N THR A 274 0.91 -26.81 22.91
CA THR A 274 -0.38 -26.48 22.30
C THR A 274 -1.21 -25.59 23.23
N GLY A 275 -1.73 -24.50 22.68
CA GLY A 275 -2.57 -23.53 23.37
C GLY A 275 -1.83 -22.40 24.10
N GLN A 276 -0.50 -22.44 24.13
CA GLN A 276 0.33 -21.36 24.68
C GLN A 276 0.27 -20.12 23.79
N SER A 277 0.09 -18.95 24.41
CA SER A 277 0.30 -17.66 23.73
C SER A 277 1.78 -17.33 23.73
N VAL A 278 2.25 -16.77 22.62
CA VAL A 278 3.63 -16.31 22.43
C VAL A 278 3.61 -14.90 21.86
N ARG A 279 4.62 -14.13 22.21
CA ARG A 279 4.91 -12.85 21.58
C ARG A 279 5.93 -13.04 20.47
N ARG A 280 5.89 -12.15 19.49
CA ARG A 280 6.91 -12.02 18.46
C ARG A 280 8.29 -12.00 19.10
N GLY A 281 9.19 -12.84 18.61
CA GLY A 281 10.55 -13.00 19.14
C GLY A 281 10.70 -14.02 20.27
N ASP A 282 9.63 -14.54 20.86
CA ASP A 282 9.73 -15.63 21.84
C ASP A 282 10.32 -16.89 21.18
N THR A 283 11.13 -17.64 21.92
CA THR A 283 11.68 -18.91 21.40
C THR A 283 10.63 -20.01 21.45
N VAL A 284 10.27 -20.57 20.30
CA VAL A 284 9.26 -21.65 20.16
C VAL A 284 9.86 -23.05 20.08
N GLY A 285 11.14 -23.15 19.74
CA GLY A 285 11.83 -24.42 19.56
C GLY A 285 13.29 -24.20 19.19
N LEU A 286 13.99 -25.28 18.91
CA LEU A 286 15.39 -25.25 18.48
C LEU A 286 15.56 -25.91 17.12
N VAL A 287 16.45 -25.36 16.29
CA VAL A 287 16.83 -25.94 14.99
C VAL A 287 17.32 -27.37 15.17
N GLY A 288 16.88 -28.28 14.32
CA GLY A 288 17.30 -29.67 14.30
C GLY A 288 17.33 -30.24 12.89
N ASN A 289 17.14 -31.56 12.81
CA ASN A 289 16.95 -32.26 11.54
C ASN A 289 16.02 -33.47 11.71
N THR A 290 14.98 -33.37 12.53
CA THR A 290 14.06 -34.51 12.77
C THR A 290 13.11 -34.76 11.59
N GLY A 291 12.46 -35.93 11.53
CA GLY A 291 11.56 -36.28 10.43
C GLY A 291 12.34 -36.72 9.19
N ASN A 292 11.88 -36.32 8.00
CA ASN A 292 12.55 -36.66 6.74
C ASN A 292 13.87 -35.89 6.52
N ALA A 293 14.16 -34.87 7.34
CA ALA A 293 15.42 -34.12 7.31
C ALA A 293 16.60 -34.86 7.99
N ARG A 294 16.39 -36.04 8.58
CA ARG A 294 17.40 -36.75 9.42
C ARG A 294 18.76 -36.95 8.77
N THR A 295 18.81 -37.05 7.45
CA THR A 295 20.04 -37.28 6.67
C THR A 295 20.58 -36.00 6.01
N THR A 296 20.08 -34.82 6.41
CA THR A 296 20.48 -33.52 5.86
C THR A 296 21.10 -32.64 6.96
N PRO A 297 21.86 -31.59 6.59
CA PRO A 297 22.35 -30.62 7.57
C PRO A 297 21.18 -29.96 8.34
N PRO A 298 21.38 -29.58 9.62
CA PRO A 298 20.35 -28.94 10.42
C PRO A 298 19.78 -27.67 9.77
N HIS A 299 18.46 -27.57 9.78
CA HIS A 299 17.73 -26.43 9.22
C HIS A 299 16.32 -26.33 9.82
N LEU A 300 15.72 -25.15 9.71
CA LEU A 300 14.29 -24.96 9.89
C LEU A 300 13.61 -25.11 8.53
N HIS A 301 12.63 -25.99 8.40
CA HIS A 301 11.62 -25.84 7.36
C HIS A 301 10.52 -24.90 7.85
N PHE A 302 10.36 -23.75 7.19
CA PHE A 302 9.38 -22.73 7.55
C PHE A 302 8.30 -22.61 6.47
N GLY A 303 7.03 -22.71 6.85
CA GLY A 303 5.88 -22.58 5.94
C GLY A 303 4.85 -21.57 6.42
N ILE A 304 4.17 -20.90 5.47
CA ILE A 304 3.06 -19.98 5.73
C ILE A 304 1.79 -20.50 5.05
N TYR A 305 0.67 -20.48 5.77
CA TYR A 305 -0.60 -21.03 5.29
C TYR A 305 -1.77 -20.08 5.57
N ARG A 306 -2.63 -19.92 4.55
CA ARG A 306 -3.98 -19.34 4.63
C ARG A 306 -4.73 -19.72 3.36
N ASN A 307 -5.73 -20.61 3.49
CA ASN A 307 -6.45 -21.24 2.38
C ASN A 307 -5.49 -21.87 1.34
N GLY A 308 -4.47 -22.56 1.85
CA GLY A 308 -3.36 -23.10 1.06
C GLY A 308 -2.01 -22.52 1.48
N ALA A 309 -0.94 -23.11 0.95
CA ALA A 309 0.43 -22.69 1.23
C ALA A 309 0.79 -21.39 0.46
N ARG A 310 1.67 -20.59 1.05
CA ARG A 310 2.20 -19.33 0.52
C ARG A 310 3.72 -19.33 0.62
N ASP A 311 4.39 -18.72 -0.37
CA ASP A 311 5.84 -18.53 -0.32
C ASP A 311 6.22 -17.62 0.86
N PRO A 312 7.03 -18.09 1.82
CA PRO A 312 7.50 -17.26 2.93
C PRO A 312 8.48 -16.17 2.53
N TYR A 313 9.09 -16.21 1.34
CA TYR A 313 10.29 -15.42 1.04
C TYR A 313 10.09 -13.92 1.27
N SER A 314 9.06 -13.31 0.67
CA SER A 314 8.77 -11.88 0.82
C SER A 314 8.36 -11.47 2.24
N TYR A 315 7.78 -12.38 3.02
CA TYR A 315 7.45 -12.16 4.43
C TYR A 315 8.71 -12.08 5.32
N LEU A 316 9.82 -12.67 4.86
CA LEU A 316 11.07 -12.81 5.62
C LEU A 316 12.21 -11.92 5.11
N THR A 317 12.11 -11.41 3.88
CA THR A 317 13.05 -10.43 3.34
C THR A 317 13.07 -9.20 4.24
N GLY A 318 14.27 -8.72 4.57
CA GLY A 318 14.46 -7.57 5.45
C GLY A 318 13.75 -6.29 4.98
N PRO A 319 13.83 -5.22 5.77
CA PRO A 319 13.45 -3.88 5.33
C PRO A 319 14.05 -3.55 3.97
N ASP A 320 13.33 -2.80 3.15
CA ASP A 320 13.95 -2.20 1.99
C ASP A 320 15.10 -1.30 2.46
N GLU A 321 16.22 -1.31 1.72
CA GLU A 321 17.28 -0.33 1.92
C GLU A 321 16.72 1.09 1.73
N ALA A 322 17.37 2.11 2.26
CA ALA A 322 16.95 3.47 1.98
C ALA A 322 17.09 3.76 0.48
N ALA A 323 16.02 4.25 -0.16
CA ALA A 323 16.12 4.76 -1.53
C ALA A 323 17.22 5.82 -1.61
N GLY A 324 17.98 5.79 -2.72
CA GLY A 324 19.13 6.65 -2.96
C GLY A 324 18.82 8.15 -2.84
N THR A 325 19.86 8.97 -2.72
CA THR A 325 19.72 10.42 -2.61
C THR A 325 19.29 11.04 -3.94
N VAL A 326 18.30 11.96 -3.88
CA VAL A 326 17.94 12.78 -5.04
C VAL A 326 19.13 13.68 -5.37
N SER A 327 19.75 13.43 -6.52
CA SER A 327 20.98 14.12 -6.93
C SER A 327 20.71 15.18 -8.00
N TYR A 328 19.58 15.09 -8.67
CA TYR A 328 19.19 16.03 -9.72
C TYR A 328 18.58 17.32 -9.14
N PRO A 329 19.15 18.51 -9.43
CA PRO A 329 18.66 19.77 -8.89
C PRO A 329 17.33 20.16 -9.57
N LEU A 330 16.35 20.55 -8.75
CA LEU A 330 15.07 21.11 -9.22
C LEU A 330 15.12 22.62 -9.46
N THR A 331 16.07 23.31 -8.83
CA THR A 331 16.28 24.76 -8.94
C THR A 331 16.82 25.17 -10.31
N GLU A 332 17.59 24.30 -10.95
CA GLU A 332 18.18 24.47 -12.29
C GLU A 332 17.54 23.50 -13.30
N ALA A 333 16.32 23.04 -13.00
CA ALA A 333 15.59 22.12 -13.85
C ALA A 333 15.38 22.74 -15.24
N PRO A 334 15.71 22.04 -16.34
CA PRO A 334 15.57 22.57 -17.68
C PRO A 334 14.09 22.72 -18.07
N ASP A 335 13.82 23.73 -18.88
CA ASP A 335 12.51 24.01 -19.48
C ASP A 335 12.36 23.40 -20.89
N ALA A 336 13.44 22.82 -21.44
CA ALA A 336 13.46 22.11 -22.70
C ALA A 336 14.45 20.94 -22.68
N VAL A 337 14.22 19.96 -23.56
CA VAL A 337 15.15 18.85 -23.80
C VAL A 337 16.48 19.39 -24.35
N PRO A 338 17.66 18.88 -23.92
CA PRO A 338 18.94 19.37 -24.40
C PRO A 338 19.09 19.40 -25.93
N GLU A 339 19.88 20.36 -26.44
CA GLU A 339 20.09 20.55 -27.88
C GLU A 339 20.82 19.38 -28.56
N ARG A 340 21.56 18.59 -27.80
CA ARG A 340 22.41 17.50 -28.28
C ARG A 340 22.21 16.26 -27.44
N GLY A 341 22.41 15.11 -28.05
CA GLY A 341 22.20 13.80 -27.41
C GLY A 341 20.92 13.15 -27.88
N LYS A 342 20.65 11.96 -27.33
CA LYS A 342 19.39 11.23 -27.53
C LYS A 342 18.73 11.07 -26.18
N HIS A 343 17.56 11.67 -26.04
CA HIS A 343 16.80 11.66 -24.79
C HIS A 343 15.51 10.88 -25.00
N TYR A 344 15.15 10.08 -24.00
CA TYR A 344 14.01 9.17 -24.10
C TYR A 344 13.04 9.44 -22.97
N LEU A 345 11.76 9.57 -23.32
CA LEU A 345 10.68 9.56 -22.36
C LEU A 345 10.37 8.12 -21.97
N ARG A 346 10.33 7.85 -20.67
CA ARG A 346 10.22 6.51 -20.10
C ARG A 346 9.07 6.42 -19.12
N ARG A 347 8.46 5.23 -19.01
CA ARG A 347 7.40 4.98 -18.03
C ARG A 347 7.89 4.83 -16.59
N SER A 348 9.19 4.64 -16.41
CA SER A 348 9.78 4.37 -15.11
C SER A 348 11.22 4.92 -15.04
N PRO A 349 11.74 5.26 -13.85
CA PRO A 349 13.10 5.80 -13.68
C PRO A 349 14.18 4.70 -13.57
N GLU A 350 13.87 3.43 -13.86
CA GLU A 350 14.82 2.31 -13.82
C GLU A 350 15.40 1.99 -15.21
N ARG A 351 16.72 2.01 -15.35
CA ARG A 351 17.40 1.87 -16.64
C ARG A 351 17.05 0.57 -17.40
N ASP A 352 17.03 -0.56 -16.70
CA ASP A 352 17.06 -1.89 -17.33
C ASP A 352 15.67 -2.48 -17.61
N ARG A 353 14.61 -1.88 -17.05
CA ARG A 353 13.23 -2.38 -17.13
C ARG A 353 12.22 -1.37 -17.68
N SER A 354 12.66 -0.13 -17.91
CA SER A 354 11.72 0.90 -18.31
C SER A 354 11.32 0.80 -19.78
N VAL A 355 10.01 0.81 -20.01
CA VAL A 355 9.41 0.98 -21.33
C VAL A 355 9.69 2.39 -21.82
N VAL A 356 10.39 2.49 -22.95
CA VAL A 356 10.55 3.76 -23.68
C VAL A 356 9.21 4.09 -24.33
N VAL A 357 8.65 5.24 -23.98
CA VAL A 357 7.44 5.79 -24.63
C VAL A 357 7.80 6.28 -26.02
N ARG A 358 8.82 7.14 -26.11
CA ARG A 358 9.40 7.63 -27.37
C ARG A 358 10.73 8.34 -27.14
N GLU A 359 11.43 8.62 -28.25
CA GLU A 359 12.52 9.60 -28.28
C GLU A 359 11.93 11.03 -28.19
N LEU A 360 12.54 11.85 -27.35
CA LEU A 360 12.21 13.27 -27.20
C LEU A 360 12.97 14.08 -28.25
N ARG A 361 12.33 15.11 -28.81
CA ARG A 361 13.03 15.99 -29.76
C ARG A 361 13.93 16.93 -28.97
N ASN A 362 15.14 17.16 -29.46
CA ASN A 362 16.01 18.18 -28.89
C ASN A 362 15.30 19.54 -28.95
N THR A 363 15.48 20.36 -27.92
CA THR A 363 14.78 21.64 -27.69
C THR A 363 13.25 21.55 -27.51
N GLU A 364 12.69 20.34 -27.41
CA GLU A 364 11.27 20.18 -27.09
C GLU A 364 10.97 20.77 -25.70
N PRO A 365 10.01 21.71 -25.57
CA PRO A 365 9.68 22.28 -24.28
C PRO A 365 9.06 21.24 -23.34
N VAL A 366 9.48 21.27 -22.07
CA VAL A 366 9.04 20.35 -21.02
C VAL A 366 8.85 21.07 -19.70
N THR A 367 7.91 20.60 -18.90
CA THR A 367 7.75 21.03 -17.51
C THR A 367 8.31 19.97 -16.59
N VAL A 368 9.32 20.29 -15.79
CA VAL A 368 9.85 19.39 -14.77
C VAL A 368 8.93 19.40 -13.54
N LEU A 369 8.40 18.22 -13.21
CA LEU A 369 7.48 17.94 -12.11
C LEU A 369 8.15 17.26 -10.92
N GLY A 370 9.37 16.77 -11.08
CA GLY A 370 10.10 16.10 -10.03
C GLY A 370 11.45 15.57 -10.50
N ALA A 371 12.20 15.02 -9.56
CA ALA A 371 13.51 14.42 -9.81
C ALA A 371 13.77 13.22 -8.90
N THR A 372 14.35 12.18 -9.48
CA THR A 372 14.91 11.02 -8.77
C THR A 372 16.43 11.16 -8.66
N ASP A 373 17.15 10.08 -8.41
CA ASP A 373 18.61 10.05 -8.43
C ASP A 373 19.19 10.40 -9.82
N ARG A 374 18.52 9.99 -10.90
CA ARG A 374 19.05 10.04 -12.28
C ARG A 374 18.06 10.55 -13.32
N TYR A 375 16.79 10.78 -12.97
CA TYR A 375 15.77 11.15 -13.94
C TYR A 375 14.98 12.35 -13.45
N TYR A 376 14.66 13.26 -14.37
CA TYR A 376 13.56 14.20 -14.16
C TYR A 376 12.24 13.50 -14.48
N ARG A 377 11.22 13.70 -13.64
CA ARG A 377 9.83 13.53 -14.05
C ARG A 377 9.44 14.79 -14.83
N ILE A 378 9.03 14.62 -16.07
CA ILE A 378 8.66 15.70 -16.96
C ILE A 378 7.26 15.53 -17.52
N ARG A 379 6.69 16.64 -17.96
CA ARG A 379 5.50 16.68 -18.81
C ARG A 379 5.80 17.43 -20.10
N THR A 380 5.48 16.83 -21.24
CA THR A 380 5.63 17.46 -22.56
C THR A 380 4.45 18.39 -22.85
N LEU A 381 4.61 19.30 -23.83
CA LEU A 381 3.49 20.12 -24.31
C LEU A 381 2.34 19.27 -24.91
N ALA A 382 2.66 18.08 -25.42
CA ALA A 382 1.66 17.12 -25.90
C ALA A 382 0.87 16.45 -24.76
N GLY A 383 1.25 16.71 -23.50
CA GLY A 383 0.56 16.21 -22.31
C GLY A 383 1.02 14.82 -21.87
N GLU A 384 2.10 14.30 -22.43
CA GLU A 384 2.72 13.05 -21.97
C GLU A 384 3.50 13.32 -20.69
N THR A 385 3.38 12.43 -19.70
CA THR A 385 4.19 12.46 -18.48
C THR A 385 5.12 11.26 -18.49
N GLY A 386 6.35 11.44 -18.02
CA GLY A 386 7.30 10.34 -17.87
C GLY A 386 8.63 10.77 -17.31
N PHE A 387 9.58 9.85 -17.31
CA PHE A 387 10.93 10.07 -16.80
C PHE A 387 11.90 10.28 -17.96
N ALA A 388 12.79 11.26 -17.83
CA ALA A 388 13.84 11.53 -18.80
C ALA A 388 15.17 11.83 -18.09
N ASN A 389 16.25 11.31 -18.64
CA ASN A 389 17.61 11.63 -18.21
C ASN A 389 18.24 12.53 -19.29
N PHE A 390 18.90 13.59 -18.83
CA PHE A 390 19.47 14.64 -19.68
C PHE A 390 21.00 14.76 -19.57
N ASP A 391 21.65 13.83 -18.87
CA ASP A 391 23.12 13.73 -18.79
C ASP A 391 23.75 13.15 -20.06
#